data_AF-A0AAU0UTU5-F1
#
_entry.id   AF-A0AAU0UTU5-F1
#
_cell.length_a   1.000
_cell.length_b   1.000
_cell.length_c   1.000
_cell.angle_alpha   90.00
_cell.angle_beta   90.00
_cell.angle_gamma   90.00
#
_symmetry.space_group_name_H-M   'P 1'
#
loop_
_entity.id
_entity.type
_entity.pdbx_description
1 polymer ?
#
loop_
_entity_poly.entity_id
_entity_poly.type
_entity_poly.pdbx_seq_one_letter_code
_entity_poly.pdbx_strand_id
1 'polypeptide(L)'
;MPSAWACANTSVKVRSRRPGRRESDRACLTQLVGHAGAALGAATVDDLADCFRIPVTVAAPILPDTGLVPVRVQGWGPAWAAPDALPRTPRPHHAPVMLGPFDNLIWYRPRVQRLFDFNQVFEAYKPAHRRLHGYYVCPLANGRLLGRADLARRGDTLTIRSTSQEPHAGPDTTHHFAPAITELARTTGLTRPKLTGESMDPASRALSASQLGRPRAARLCCSRPTALAPRHGGACVTL
;
A
#
# COMPACT_ATOMS: atom_id res chain seq x y z
N MET A 1 18.41 14.37 32.68
CA MET A 1 18.04 13.22 31.83
C MET A 1 17.27 12.22 32.67
N PRO A 2 16.07 11.83 32.25
CA PRO A 2 15.66 10.44 32.35
C PRO A 2 15.20 9.88 31.01
N SER A 3 15.65 8.65 30.80
CA SER A 3 15.35 7.70 29.76
C SER A 3 13.91 7.18 29.79
N ALA A 4 13.63 6.40 28.76
CA ALA A 4 12.63 5.34 28.69
C ALA A 4 11.27 5.77 28.13
N TRP A 5 11.08 5.36 26.88
CA TRP A 5 9.81 4.99 26.30
C TRP A 5 9.03 4.11 27.27
N ALA A 6 8.17 4.73 28.08
CA ALA A 6 7.09 4.00 28.73
C ALA A 6 6.02 3.74 27.66
N CYS A 7 6.09 2.58 27.00
CA CYS A 7 4.88 2.01 26.40
C CYS A 7 3.90 1.81 27.56
N ALA A 8 2.90 2.69 27.67
CA ALA A 8 1.75 2.43 28.52
C ALA A 8 1.18 1.09 28.10
N ASN A 9 1.40 0.07 28.93
CA ASN A 9 0.98 -1.30 28.67
C ASN A 9 -0.53 -1.36 28.92
N THR A 10 -1.31 -0.74 28.05
CA THR A 10 -2.76 -0.82 28.09
C THR A 10 -3.11 -2.26 27.72
N SER A 11 -3.30 -3.10 28.74
CA SER A 11 -3.83 -4.44 28.54
C SER A 11 -5.23 -4.29 27.93
N VAL A 12 -5.32 -4.49 26.61
CA VAL A 12 -6.61 -4.62 25.95
C VAL A 12 -7.19 -5.96 26.39
N LYS A 13 -8.09 -5.94 27.38
CA LYS A 13 -8.92 -7.10 27.69
C LYS A 13 -9.80 -7.37 26.48
N VAL A 14 -9.39 -8.30 25.62
CA VAL A 14 -10.23 -8.87 24.57
C VAL A 14 -11.31 -9.68 25.29
N ARG A 15 -12.44 -9.03 25.62
CA ARG A 15 -13.64 -9.73 26.06
C ARG A 15 -14.20 -10.44 24.84
N SER A 16 -14.13 -11.76 24.80
CA SER A 16 -14.93 -12.54 23.85
C SER A 16 -16.40 -12.18 24.12
N ARG A 17 -17.04 -11.48 23.18
CA ARG A 17 -18.41 -10.97 23.38
C ARG A 17 -19.48 -12.07 23.34
N ARG A 18 -19.12 -13.35 23.24
CA ARG A 18 -20.07 -14.45 23.15
C ARG A 18 -19.66 -15.62 24.05
N PRO A 19 -20.39 -15.89 25.15
CA PRO A 19 -20.42 -17.22 25.73
C PRO A 19 -21.28 -18.12 24.82
N GLY A 20 -20.77 -19.27 24.36
CA GLY A 20 -21.65 -20.39 24.01
C GLY A 20 -21.41 -21.22 22.74
N ARG A 21 -20.53 -20.86 21.80
CA ARG A 21 -20.20 -21.78 20.69
C ARG A 21 -18.78 -21.54 20.18
N ARG A 22 -17.90 -22.53 20.29
CA ARG A 22 -16.65 -22.52 19.52
C ARG A 22 -17.04 -22.70 18.06
N GLU A 23 -16.72 -21.72 17.24
CA GLU A 23 -16.80 -21.88 15.79
C GLU A 23 -15.83 -22.98 15.37
N SER A 24 -16.18 -23.75 14.34
CA SER A 24 -15.27 -24.76 13.81
C SER A 24 -14.11 -24.08 13.09
N ASP A 25 -12.95 -24.73 13.04
CA ASP A 25 -11.79 -24.21 12.31
C ASP A 25 -12.14 -23.86 10.86
N ARG A 26 -12.97 -24.70 10.20
CA ARG A 26 -13.49 -24.41 8.86
C ARG A 26 -14.24 -23.08 8.81
N ALA A 27 -15.15 -22.82 9.75
CA ALA A 27 -15.91 -21.57 9.79
C ALA A 27 -15.00 -20.36 10.00
N CYS A 28 -14.02 -20.44 10.91
CA CYS A 28 -13.05 -19.38 11.14
C CYS A 28 -12.18 -19.12 9.89
N LEU A 29 -11.70 -20.18 9.24
CA LEU A 29 -10.91 -20.07 8.00
C LEU A 29 -11.74 -19.45 6.86
N THR A 30 -13.02 -19.83 6.73
CA THR A 30 -13.93 -19.24 5.75
C THR A 30 -14.08 -17.74 5.98
N GLN A 31 -14.25 -17.31 7.23
CA GLN A 31 -14.31 -15.88 7.57
C GLN A 31 -13.00 -15.16 7.24
N LEU A 32 -11.84 -15.74 7.58
CA LEU A 32 -10.53 -15.14 7.27
C LEU A 32 -10.33 -14.97 5.75
N VAL A 33 -10.67 -15.97 4.95
CA VAL A 33 -10.57 -15.86 3.48
C VAL A 33 -11.55 -14.82 2.93
N GLY A 34 -12.77 -14.74 3.50
CA GLY A 34 -13.72 -13.67 3.17
C GLY A 34 -13.18 -12.27 3.48
N HIS A 35 -12.54 -12.09 4.64
CA HIS A 35 -11.87 -10.83 5.01
C HIS A 35 -10.71 -10.49 4.08
N ALA A 36 -9.93 -11.49 3.66
CA ALA A 36 -8.87 -11.29 2.67
C ALA A 36 -9.44 -10.78 1.34
N GLY A 37 -10.56 -11.35 0.87
CA GLY A 37 -11.23 -10.89 -0.35
C GLY A 37 -11.78 -9.46 -0.25
N ALA A 38 -12.37 -9.10 0.89
CA ALA A 38 -12.83 -7.73 1.13
C ALA A 38 -11.68 -6.70 1.15
N ALA A 39 -10.52 -7.07 1.71
CA ALA A 39 -9.36 -6.20 1.78
C ALA A 39 -8.61 -6.05 0.44
N LEU A 40 -8.52 -7.15 -0.33
CA LEU A 40 -7.72 -7.20 -1.56
C LEU A 40 -8.52 -6.79 -2.81
N GLY A 41 -9.85 -6.82 -2.76
CA GLY A 41 -10.71 -6.63 -3.92
C GLY A 41 -10.69 -7.86 -4.83
N ALA A 42 -10.31 -7.69 -6.11
CA ALA A 42 -10.12 -8.83 -7.01
C ALA A 42 -8.79 -9.56 -6.72
N ALA A 43 -8.87 -10.86 -6.46
CA ALA A 43 -7.75 -11.67 -5.98
C ALA A 43 -7.80 -13.11 -6.50
N THR A 44 -6.63 -13.70 -6.80
CA THR A 44 -6.53 -15.14 -7.07
C THR A 44 -6.60 -15.93 -5.76
N VAL A 45 -6.75 -17.25 -5.84
CA VAL A 45 -6.72 -18.10 -4.64
C VAL A 45 -5.39 -17.99 -3.87
N ASP A 46 -4.26 -17.85 -4.58
CA ASP A 46 -2.95 -17.67 -3.96
C ASP A 46 -2.85 -16.34 -3.20
N ASP A 47 -3.42 -15.28 -3.77
CA ASP A 47 -3.44 -13.96 -3.12
C ASP A 47 -4.24 -14.00 -1.81
N LEU A 48 -5.42 -14.65 -1.84
CA LEU A 48 -6.30 -14.80 -0.68
C LEU A 48 -5.66 -15.67 0.40
N ALA A 49 -5.02 -16.75 -0.02
CA ALA A 49 -4.29 -17.68 0.83
C ALA A 49 -3.10 -17.00 1.55
N ASP A 50 -2.29 -16.20 0.83
CA ASP A 50 -1.10 -15.57 1.41
C ASP A 50 -1.45 -14.50 2.45
N CYS A 51 -2.59 -13.80 2.31
CA CYS A 51 -3.01 -12.72 3.19
C CYS A 51 -2.97 -13.10 4.69
N PHE A 52 -3.42 -14.32 5.01
CA PHE A 52 -3.35 -14.89 6.36
C PHE A 52 -2.47 -16.15 6.45
N ARG A 53 -1.64 -16.41 5.45
CA ARG A 53 -0.74 -17.58 5.37
C ARG A 53 -1.46 -18.92 5.51
N ILE A 54 -2.65 -19.01 4.95
CA ILE A 54 -3.45 -20.23 4.87
C ILE A 54 -2.98 -21.04 3.66
N PRO A 55 -2.71 -22.34 3.77
CA PRO A 55 -2.36 -23.15 2.61
C PRO A 55 -3.46 -23.10 1.54
N VAL A 56 -3.06 -23.02 0.26
CA VAL A 56 -4.00 -23.00 -0.88
C VAL A 56 -4.93 -24.22 -0.87
N THR A 57 -4.41 -25.39 -0.46
CA THR A 57 -5.18 -26.63 -0.30
C THR A 57 -6.30 -26.54 0.74
N VAL A 58 -6.19 -25.59 1.68
CA VAL A 58 -7.22 -25.30 2.69
C VAL A 58 -8.12 -24.15 2.25
N ALA A 59 -7.57 -23.10 1.64
CA ALA A 59 -8.34 -21.94 1.18
C ALA A 59 -9.24 -22.26 -0.02
N ALA A 60 -8.76 -23.04 -0.99
CA ALA A 60 -9.50 -23.31 -2.22
C ALA A 60 -10.86 -24.03 -1.98
N PRO A 61 -10.95 -25.09 -1.15
CA PRO A 61 -12.21 -25.81 -0.92
C PRO A 61 -13.25 -25.04 -0.09
N ILE A 62 -12.86 -23.95 0.57
CA ILE A 62 -13.76 -23.13 1.39
C ILE A 62 -14.23 -21.86 0.67
N LEU A 63 -13.62 -21.49 -0.47
CA LEU A 63 -13.98 -20.31 -1.26
C LEU A 63 -15.48 -20.17 -1.54
N PRO A 64 -16.22 -21.22 -1.93
CA PRO A 64 -17.66 -21.10 -2.17
C PRO A 64 -18.45 -20.64 -0.94
N ASP A 65 -17.95 -20.92 0.27
CA ASP A 65 -18.61 -20.58 1.54
C ASP A 65 -18.27 -19.15 2.02
N THR A 66 -17.33 -18.47 1.37
CA THR A 66 -16.83 -17.14 1.80
C THR A 66 -17.73 -15.98 1.41
N GLY A 67 -18.69 -16.20 0.51
CA GLY A 67 -19.50 -15.16 -0.11
C GLY A 67 -18.79 -14.36 -1.21
N LEU A 68 -17.54 -14.71 -1.54
CA LEU A 68 -16.85 -14.17 -2.71
C LEU A 68 -17.46 -14.75 -3.99
N VAL A 69 -17.44 -13.95 -5.05
CA VAL A 69 -17.95 -14.36 -6.37
C VAL A 69 -16.80 -14.52 -7.36
N PRO A 70 -16.87 -15.51 -8.27
CA PRO A 70 -15.87 -15.66 -9.32
C PRO A 70 -15.93 -14.48 -10.28
N VAL A 71 -14.76 -13.95 -10.64
CA VAL A 71 -14.61 -12.83 -11.58
C VAL A 71 -13.53 -13.15 -12.61
N ARG A 72 -13.58 -12.45 -13.75
CA ARG A 72 -12.53 -12.48 -14.77
C ARG A 72 -11.81 -11.15 -14.78
N VAL A 73 -10.48 -11.20 -14.63
CA VAL A 73 -9.59 -10.05 -14.75
C VAL A 73 -8.68 -10.30 -15.94
N GLN A 74 -8.51 -9.31 -16.81
CA GLN A 74 -7.68 -9.45 -18.01
C GLN A 74 -6.24 -9.83 -17.63
N GLY A 75 -5.70 -10.85 -18.30
CA GLY A 75 -4.34 -11.33 -18.06
C GLY A 75 -4.15 -12.15 -16.78
N TRP A 76 -5.22 -12.47 -16.06
CA TRP A 76 -5.18 -13.27 -14.84
C TRP A 76 -5.78 -14.66 -15.07
N GLY A 77 -5.39 -15.62 -14.23
CA GLY A 77 -6.13 -16.87 -14.05
C GLY A 77 -7.44 -16.65 -13.28
N PRO A 78 -8.09 -17.75 -12.82
CA PRO A 78 -9.30 -17.66 -12.00
C PRO A 78 -9.14 -16.72 -10.81
N ALA A 79 -10.09 -15.81 -10.63
CA ALA A 79 -10.08 -14.80 -9.59
C ALA A 79 -11.44 -14.71 -8.90
N TRP A 80 -11.42 -14.12 -7.71
CA TRP A 80 -12.57 -13.94 -6.83
C TRP A 80 -12.59 -12.49 -6.33
N ALA A 81 -13.78 -11.96 -6.08
CA ALA A 81 -13.95 -10.64 -5.49
C ALA A 81 -15.16 -10.63 -4.55
N ALA A 82 -15.17 -9.72 -3.57
CA ALA A 82 -16.40 -9.44 -2.84
C ALA A 82 -17.42 -8.81 -3.81
N PRO A 83 -18.72 -9.13 -3.71
CA PRO A 83 -19.75 -8.61 -4.63
C PRO A 83 -19.78 -7.08 -4.76
N ASP A 84 -19.38 -6.37 -3.70
CA ASP A 84 -19.32 -4.91 -3.58
C ASP A 84 -17.92 -4.32 -3.85
N ALA A 85 -16.90 -5.17 -4.07
CA ALA A 85 -15.51 -4.73 -4.25
C ALA A 85 -15.24 -4.07 -5.61
N LEU A 86 -16.14 -4.17 -6.58
CA LEU A 86 -16.01 -3.57 -7.91
C LEU A 86 -16.86 -2.30 -7.98
N PRO A 87 -16.35 -1.13 -7.54
CA PRO A 87 -17.10 0.11 -7.64
C PRO A 87 -17.39 0.42 -9.11
N ARG A 88 -18.65 0.75 -9.41
CA ARG A 88 -19.10 1.16 -10.76
C ARG A 88 -18.46 2.47 -11.24
N THR A 89 -17.84 3.21 -10.33
CA THR A 89 -17.16 4.48 -10.59
C THR A 89 -15.76 4.45 -9.96
N PRO A 90 -14.70 4.71 -10.74
CA PRO A 90 -13.36 4.93 -10.19
C PRO A 90 -13.43 6.06 -9.16
N ARG A 91 -12.90 5.83 -7.95
CA ARG A 91 -12.78 6.90 -6.96
C ARG A 91 -11.73 7.89 -7.48
N PRO A 92 -12.01 9.21 -7.50
CA PRO A 92 -11.04 10.18 -7.94
C PRO A 92 -9.84 10.19 -6.99
N HIS A 93 -8.65 10.29 -7.60
CA HIS A 93 -7.33 10.62 -7.05
C HIS A 93 -7.08 10.28 -5.57
N HIS A 94 -6.25 9.27 -5.34
CA HIS A 94 -5.69 9.04 -4.02
C HIS A 94 -4.68 10.15 -3.70
N ALA A 95 -4.70 10.66 -2.46
CA ALA A 95 -3.55 11.44 -1.98
C ALA A 95 -2.31 10.53 -2.03
N PRO A 96 -1.13 11.05 -2.39
CA PRO A 96 0.08 10.25 -2.38
C PRO A 96 0.42 9.81 -0.95
N VAL A 97 0.73 8.53 -0.76
CA VAL A 97 1.00 7.92 0.54
C VAL A 97 2.32 7.14 0.50
N MET A 98 3.10 7.22 1.57
CA MET A 98 4.22 6.30 1.79
C MET A 98 3.72 5.02 2.45
N LEU A 99 3.90 3.90 1.77
CA LEU A 99 3.59 2.59 2.33
C LEU A 99 4.68 2.16 3.30
N GLY A 100 4.28 1.49 4.38
CA GLY A 100 5.23 0.81 5.24
C GLY A 100 5.96 -0.29 4.45
N PRO A 101 7.23 -0.61 4.81
CA PRO A 101 8.00 -1.69 4.17
C PRO A 101 7.38 -3.08 4.39
N PHE A 102 6.41 -3.19 5.30
CA PHE A 102 5.65 -4.38 5.66
C PHE A 102 4.16 -4.21 5.42
N ASP A 103 3.76 -3.27 4.57
CA ASP A 103 2.35 -3.07 4.24
C ASP A 103 1.79 -4.32 3.54
N ASN A 104 0.57 -4.73 3.92
CA ASN A 104 -0.10 -5.90 3.33
C ASN A 104 -0.25 -5.77 1.81
N LEU A 105 -0.34 -4.55 1.28
CA LEU A 105 -0.41 -4.29 -0.16
C LEU A 105 0.86 -4.76 -0.90
N ILE A 106 2.03 -4.70 -0.26
CA ILE A 106 3.33 -4.97 -0.91
C ILE A 106 4.00 -6.28 -0.45
N TRP A 107 3.36 -7.02 0.47
CA TRP A 107 3.95 -8.22 1.05
C TRP A 107 4.02 -9.37 0.04
N TYR A 108 2.92 -9.67 -0.66
CA TYR A 108 2.87 -10.80 -1.59
C TYR A 108 3.43 -10.44 -2.97
N ARG A 109 4.74 -10.66 -3.17
CA ARG A 109 5.48 -10.23 -4.38
C ARG A 109 4.83 -10.62 -5.71
N PRO A 110 4.32 -11.85 -5.93
CA PRO A 110 3.68 -12.20 -7.20
C PRO A 110 2.49 -11.29 -7.53
N ARG A 111 1.68 -10.93 -6.54
CA ARG A 111 0.55 -10.01 -6.72
C ARG A 111 1.01 -8.59 -7.01
N VAL A 112 2.02 -8.11 -6.27
CA VAL A 112 2.57 -6.75 -6.45
C VAL A 112 3.15 -6.59 -7.85
N GLN A 113 3.93 -7.57 -8.32
CA GLN A 113 4.47 -7.60 -9.66
C GLN A 113 3.35 -7.60 -10.72
N ARG A 114 2.30 -8.42 -10.52
CA ARG A 114 1.16 -8.51 -11.45
C ARG A 114 0.32 -7.23 -11.51
N LEU A 115 0.14 -6.52 -10.40
CA LEU A 115 -0.69 -5.31 -10.32
C LEU A 115 0.06 -4.03 -10.71
N PHE A 116 1.31 -3.91 -10.28
CA PHE A 116 2.02 -2.63 -10.30
C PHE A 116 3.32 -2.67 -11.10
N ASP A 117 3.73 -3.83 -11.63
CA ASP A 117 5.05 -4.04 -12.23
C ASP A 117 6.17 -3.55 -11.29
N PHE A 118 6.06 -3.95 -10.02
CA PHE A 118 6.90 -3.45 -8.94
C PHE A 118 7.47 -4.59 -8.12
N ASN A 119 8.81 -4.64 -8.01
CA ASN A 119 9.50 -5.64 -7.21
C ASN A 119 9.94 -5.07 -5.85
N GLN A 120 9.19 -5.38 -4.78
CA GLN A 120 9.58 -5.01 -3.42
C GLN A 120 10.47 -6.09 -2.80
N VAL A 121 11.70 -5.70 -2.46
CA VAL A 121 12.62 -6.56 -1.70
C VAL A 121 13.01 -5.85 -0.41
N PHE A 122 12.84 -6.55 0.71
CA PHE A 122 13.29 -6.05 2.01
C PHE A 122 14.78 -6.32 2.18
N GLU A 123 15.61 -5.28 2.02
CA GLU A 123 17.07 -5.40 1.94
C GLU A 123 17.79 -5.14 3.26
N ALA A 124 17.06 -5.00 4.38
CA ALA A 124 17.67 -4.75 5.68
C ALA A 124 18.69 -5.82 6.09
N TYR A 125 18.46 -7.07 5.67
CA TYR A 125 19.36 -8.20 5.92
C TYR A 125 20.55 -8.28 4.96
N LYS A 126 20.56 -7.50 3.87
CA LYS A 126 21.73 -7.42 2.97
C LYS A 126 22.81 -6.53 3.61
N PRO A 127 24.10 -6.86 3.46
CA PRO A 127 25.19 -5.92 3.76
C PRO A 127 25.00 -4.61 3.01
N ALA A 128 25.43 -3.48 3.60
CA ALA A 128 25.15 -2.14 3.06
C ALA A 128 25.53 -1.97 1.58
N HIS A 129 26.69 -2.47 1.18
CA HIS A 129 27.19 -2.39 -0.21
C HIS A 129 26.46 -3.29 -1.21
N ARG A 130 25.58 -4.21 -0.76
CA ARG A 130 24.76 -5.07 -1.63
C ARG A 130 23.30 -4.62 -1.72
N ARG A 131 22.95 -3.52 -1.07
CA ARG A 131 21.61 -2.94 -1.13
C ARG A 131 21.49 -2.16 -2.44
N LEU A 132 20.41 -2.42 -3.17
CA LEU A 132 20.07 -1.71 -4.40
C LEU A 132 19.25 -0.46 -4.08
N HIS A 133 18.31 -0.57 -3.14
CA HIS A 133 17.33 0.49 -2.89
C HIS A 133 17.52 1.18 -1.54
N GLY A 134 18.06 0.48 -0.54
CA GLY A 134 18.27 1.04 0.80
C GLY A 134 17.99 0.07 1.92
N TYR A 135 17.93 0.56 3.16
CA TYR A 135 17.71 -0.28 4.33
C TYR A 135 16.22 -0.46 4.67
N TYR A 136 15.48 0.65 4.73
CA TYR A 136 14.05 0.69 5.05
C TYR A 136 13.32 1.44 3.94
N VAL A 137 13.15 0.75 2.81
CA VAL A 137 12.58 1.32 1.60
C VAL A 137 11.06 1.29 1.65
N CYS A 138 10.47 2.48 1.68
CA CYS A 138 9.03 2.73 1.65
C CYS A 138 8.58 3.07 0.22
N PRO A 139 7.65 2.31 -0.38
CA PRO A 139 7.07 2.66 -1.67
C PRO A 139 6.16 3.90 -1.60
N LEU A 140 6.21 4.71 -2.65
CA LEU A 140 5.29 5.82 -2.89
C LEU A 140 4.08 5.32 -3.68
N ALA A 141 2.88 5.43 -3.10
CA ALA A 141 1.63 5.02 -3.72
C ALA A 141 0.73 6.21 -4.09
N ASN A 142 0.20 6.22 -5.32
CA ASN A 142 -0.87 7.12 -5.76
C ASN A 142 -1.67 6.44 -6.89
N GLY A 143 -2.54 5.49 -6.53
CA GLY A 143 -3.22 4.59 -7.48
C GLY A 143 -2.30 3.53 -8.12
N ARG A 144 -1.01 3.82 -8.23
CA ARG A 144 0.10 2.91 -8.60
C ARG A 144 1.27 3.08 -7.62
N LEU A 145 2.26 2.18 -7.70
CA LEU A 145 3.54 2.32 -6.99
C LEU A 145 4.52 3.09 -7.88
N LEU A 146 4.72 4.37 -7.58
CA LEU A 146 5.42 5.31 -8.46
C LEU A 146 6.90 5.48 -8.14
N GLY A 147 7.33 5.07 -6.95
CA GLY A 147 8.70 5.27 -6.51
C GLY A 147 8.98 4.70 -5.14
N ARG A 148 10.17 5.01 -4.63
CA ARG A 148 10.74 4.47 -3.40
C ARG A 148 11.44 5.56 -2.61
N ALA A 149 11.42 5.46 -1.29
CA ALA A 149 12.22 6.30 -0.40
C ALA A 149 12.90 5.44 0.67
N ASP A 150 14.22 5.54 0.82
CA ASP A 150 14.92 4.97 1.99
C ASP A 150 14.80 5.96 3.16
N LEU A 151 13.95 5.59 4.11
CA LEU A 151 13.60 6.44 5.24
C LEU A 151 14.20 5.88 6.52
N ALA A 152 14.65 6.79 7.39
CA ALA A 152 15.20 6.42 8.69
C ALA A 152 14.70 7.38 9.76
N ARG A 153 14.48 6.86 10.97
CA ARG A 153 14.24 7.71 12.14
C ARG A 153 15.57 8.01 12.84
N ARG A 154 15.79 9.28 13.18
CA ARG A 154 16.91 9.76 14.01
C ARG A 154 16.35 10.70 15.08
N GLY A 155 16.20 10.18 16.30
CA GLY A 155 15.51 10.90 17.37
C GLY A 155 14.05 11.15 17.02
N ASP A 156 13.68 12.42 16.94
CA ASP A 156 12.37 12.90 16.53
C ASP A 156 12.27 13.14 15.00
N THR A 157 13.38 13.10 14.26
CA THR A 157 13.41 13.50 12.85
C THR A 157 13.24 12.31 11.90
N LEU A 158 12.41 12.48 10.87
CA LEU A 158 12.34 11.57 9.72
C LEU A 158 13.42 11.94 8.69
N THR A 159 14.46 11.12 8.61
CA THR A 159 15.59 11.29 7.68
C THR A 159 15.30 10.60 6.35
N ILE A 160 15.49 11.32 5.25
CA ILE A 160 15.36 10.84 3.87
C ILE A 160 16.77 10.61 3.34
N ARG A 161 17.14 9.35 3.12
CA ARG A 161 18.48 8.98 2.63
C ARG A 161 18.58 9.01 1.11
N SER A 162 17.54 8.55 0.46
CA SER A 162 17.42 8.53 -0.99
C SER A 162 15.95 8.43 -1.40
N THR A 163 15.66 8.83 -2.63
CA THR A 163 14.39 8.59 -3.30
C THR A 163 14.67 8.09 -4.72
N SER A 164 13.75 7.34 -5.31
CA SER A 164 13.87 6.92 -6.71
C SER A 164 12.51 6.75 -7.32
N GLN A 165 12.38 7.12 -8.60
CA GLN A 165 11.16 6.90 -9.37
C GLN A 165 11.23 5.54 -10.07
N GLU A 166 10.09 4.90 -10.24
CA GLU A 166 9.99 3.71 -11.09
C GLU A 166 10.01 4.10 -12.58
N PRO A 167 10.49 3.22 -13.49
CA PRO A 167 10.61 3.56 -14.91
C PRO A 167 9.30 3.98 -15.60
N HIS A 168 8.18 3.46 -15.11
CA HIS A 168 6.85 3.76 -15.65
C HIS A 168 6.21 5.00 -15.00
N ALA A 169 6.90 5.67 -14.08
CA ALA A 169 6.41 6.84 -13.38
C ALA A 169 6.55 8.09 -14.26
N GLY A 170 5.53 8.96 -14.24
CA GLY A 170 5.55 10.22 -14.99
C GLY A 170 6.47 11.27 -14.35
N PRO A 171 6.83 12.34 -15.09
CA PRO A 171 7.76 13.38 -14.63
C PRO A 171 7.29 14.08 -13.34
N ASP A 172 5.97 14.17 -13.13
CA ASP A 172 5.38 14.81 -11.96
C ASP A 172 5.50 14.00 -10.65
N THR A 173 5.97 12.76 -10.73
CA THR A 173 6.06 11.85 -9.56
C THR A 173 6.89 12.43 -8.43
N THR A 174 7.94 13.20 -8.74
CA THR A 174 8.75 13.88 -7.72
C THR A 174 7.89 14.73 -6.78
N HIS A 175 6.86 15.40 -7.29
CA HIS A 175 5.99 16.26 -6.49
C HIS A 175 5.13 15.50 -5.47
N HIS A 176 5.01 14.17 -5.62
CA HIS A 176 4.27 13.32 -4.69
C HIS A 176 5.07 12.88 -3.47
N PHE A 177 6.41 12.90 -3.52
CA PHE A 177 7.25 12.49 -2.40
C PHE A 177 7.09 13.40 -1.18
N ALA A 178 7.19 14.72 -1.37
CA ALA A 178 7.11 15.68 -0.27
C ALA A 178 5.81 15.59 0.55
N PRO A 179 4.60 15.65 -0.04
CA PRO A 179 3.36 15.54 0.73
C PRO A 179 3.23 14.17 1.41
N ALA A 180 3.60 13.08 0.75
CA ALA A 180 3.51 11.73 1.30
C ALA A 180 4.47 11.51 2.49
N ILE A 181 5.72 12.00 2.41
CA ILE A 181 6.69 11.91 3.50
C ILE A 181 6.31 12.84 4.66
N THR A 182 5.77 14.02 4.35
CA THR A 182 5.28 14.96 5.37
C THR A 182 4.12 14.35 6.15
N GLU A 183 3.18 13.71 5.46
CA GLU A 183 2.05 13.02 6.09
C GLU A 183 2.52 11.82 6.91
N LEU A 184 3.49 11.05 6.42
CA LEU A 184 4.11 9.98 7.19
C LEU A 184 4.77 10.50 8.48
N ALA A 185 5.55 11.58 8.41
CA ALA A 185 6.17 12.18 9.59
C ALA A 185 5.10 12.64 10.59
N ARG A 186 4.05 13.31 10.11
CA ARG A 186 2.95 13.80 10.93
C ARG A 186 2.22 12.66 11.66
N THR A 187 1.85 11.61 10.94
CA THR A 187 1.09 10.46 11.49
C THR A 187 1.91 9.60 12.44
N THR A 188 3.24 9.60 12.30
CA THR A 188 4.16 8.87 13.18
C THR A 188 4.72 9.70 14.33
N GLY A 189 4.27 10.96 14.49
CA GLY A 189 4.70 11.86 15.56
C GLY A 189 6.16 12.32 15.43
N LEU A 190 6.70 12.34 14.21
CA LEU A 190 8.04 12.81 13.91
C LEU A 190 8.04 14.29 13.52
N THR A 191 9.11 14.99 13.86
CA THR A 191 9.39 16.34 13.40
C THR A 191 9.78 16.35 11.92
N ARG A 192 9.89 17.56 11.36
CA ARG A 192 9.98 17.83 9.92
C ARG A 192 10.96 16.89 9.20
N PRO A 193 10.59 16.32 8.04
CA PRO A 193 11.50 15.46 7.30
C PRO A 193 12.76 16.22 6.88
N LYS A 194 13.91 15.54 6.94
CA LYS A 194 15.22 16.10 6.58
C LYS A 194 15.94 15.20 5.59
N LEU A 195 16.41 15.77 4.48
CA LEU A 195 17.30 15.07 3.55
C LEU A 195 18.71 14.93 4.13
N THR A 196 19.34 13.78 3.92
CA THR A 196 20.77 13.62 4.17
C THR A 196 21.58 14.35 3.10
N GLY A 197 22.70 14.96 3.49
CA GLY A 197 23.63 15.62 2.55
C GLY A 197 24.32 14.68 1.55
N GLU A 198 24.13 13.37 1.69
CA GLU A 198 24.75 12.32 0.85
C GLU A 198 23.88 11.90 -0.35
N SER A 199 22.65 12.42 -0.48
CA SER A 199 21.69 11.95 -1.49
C SER A 199 21.96 12.58 -2.86
N MET A 200 22.45 11.78 -3.82
CA MET A 200 22.89 12.24 -5.14
C MET A 200 21.88 11.97 -6.27
N ASP A 201 20.78 11.26 -6.04
CA ASP A 201 19.82 10.94 -7.12
C ASP A 201 18.95 12.17 -7.52
N PRO A 202 18.46 12.24 -8.78
CA PRO A 202 17.70 13.39 -9.28
C PRO A 202 16.40 13.69 -8.51
N ALA A 203 15.71 12.66 -8.02
CA ALA A 203 14.45 12.82 -7.29
C ALA A 203 14.70 13.49 -5.92
N SER A 204 15.76 13.09 -5.23
CA SER A 204 16.16 13.67 -3.94
C SER A 204 16.66 15.10 -4.07
N ARG A 205 17.38 15.42 -5.16
CA ARG A 205 17.76 16.82 -5.47
C ARG A 205 16.55 17.70 -5.74
N ALA A 206 15.55 17.19 -6.43
CA ALA A 206 14.33 17.94 -6.69
C ALA A 206 13.45 18.09 -5.43
N LEU A 207 13.56 17.17 -4.47
CA LEU A 207 12.93 17.24 -3.16
C LEU A 207 13.57 18.33 -2.25
N SER A 208 14.90 18.49 -2.30
CA SER A 208 15.65 19.43 -1.45
C SER A 208 15.40 20.91 -1.78
N ALA A 209 15.01 21.22 -3.02
CA ALA A 209 15.04 22.60 -3.52
C ALA A 209 13.85 23.48 -3.11
N SER A 210 12.72 22.95 -2.60
CA SER A 210 11.55 23.82 -2.27
C SER A 210 10.38 23.20 -1.51
N GLN A 211 10.36 21.87 -1.26
CA GLN A 211 9.11 21.16 -0.95
C GLN A 211 8.98 20.70 0.50
N LEU A 212 10.09 20.46 1.21
CA LEU A 212 10.12 20.06 2.62
C LEU A 212 10.05 21.30 3.53
N GLY A 213 8.89 21.98 3.61
CA GLY A 213 8.73 23.07 4.59
C GLY A 213 7.72 24.17 4.30
N ARG A 214 7.00 24.17 3.16
CA ARG A 214 5.90 25.10 2.93
C ARG A 214 4.58 24.36 2.77
N PRO A 215 3.55 24.63 3.58
CA PRO A 215 2.20 24.18 3.27
C PRO A 215 1.79 24.86 1.97
N ARG A 216 1.82 24.14 0.84
CA ARG A 216 1.13 24.61 -0.35
C ARG A 216 -0.35 24.32 -0.14
N ALA A 217 -1.16 25.37 -0.04
CA ALA A 217 -2.59 25.27 -0.21
C ALA A 217 -2.84 24.50 -1.52
N ALA A 218 -3.54 23.38 -1.41
CA ALA A 218 -3.91 22.57 -2.57
C ALA A 218 -4.74 23.44 -3.51
N ARG A 219 -4.13 23.95 -4.58
CA ARG A 219 -4.91 24.43 -5.73
C ARG A 219 -5.37 23.16 -6.44
N LEU A 220 -6.57 22.72 -6.07
CA LEU A 220 -7.40 21.87 -6.92
C LEU A 220 -7.54 22.58 -8.27
N CYS A 221 -6.71 22.21 -9.24
CA CYS A 221 -6.90 22.61 -10.62
C CYS A 221 -8.04 21.75 -11.16
N CYS A 222 -9.28 22.11 -10.82
CA CYS A 222 -10.47 21.54 -11.43
C CYS A 222 -10.57 22.11 -12.86
N SER A 223 -9.95 21.46 -13.83
CA SER A 223 -10.38 21.62 -15.21
C SER A 223 -11.72 20.90 -15.38
N ARG A 224 -12.76 21.67 -15.72
CA ARG A 224 -14.12 21.17 -16.00
C ARG A 224 -14.06 20.08 -17.08
N PRO A 225 -14.74 18.93 -16.92
CA PRO A 225 -14.93 18.00 -18.02
C PRO A 225 -15.96 18.59 -18.99
N THR A 226 -15.55 18.80 -20.24
CA THR A 226 -16.45 19.10 -21.36
C THR A 226 -17.30 17.86 -21.62
N ALA A 227 -18.63 18.02 -21.62
CA ALA A 227 -19.59 16.94 -21.84
C ALA A 227 -19.44 16.35 -23.26
N LEU A 228 -19.34 15.03 -23.36
CA LEU A 228 -19.55 14.30 -24.61
C LEU A 228 -20.71 13.30 -24.43
N ALA A 229 -21.64 13.32 -25.39
CA ALA A 229 -22.90 12.58 -25.43
C ALA A 229 -22.73 11.05 -25.52
N PRO A 230 -23.76 10.24 -25.19
CA PRO A 230 -23.62 8.81 -24.94
C PRO A 230 -23.57 8.00 -26.23
N ARG A 231 -22.74 6.94 -26.26
CA ARG A 231 -22.86 5.85 -27.24
C ARG A 231 -23.14 4.55 -26.49
N HIS A 232 -24.19 3.86 -26.92
CA HIS A 232 -24.59 2.53 -26.46
C HIS A 232 -23.58 1.46 -26.87
N GLY A 233 -23.26 0.52 -25.96
CA GLY A 233 -22.55 -0.71 -26.29
C GLY A 233 -21.84 -1.37 -25.09
N GLY A 234 -22.20 -2.62 -24.81
CA GLY A 234 -21.65 -3.59 -23.84
C GLY A 234 -20.43 -3.20 -22.99
N ALA A 235 -20.63 -3.16 -21.66
CA ALA A 235 -19.57 -2.88 -20.69
C ALA A 235 -18.55 -4.04 -20.60
N CYS A 236 -17.40 -3.84 -21.24
CA CYS A 236 -16.13 -4.44 -20.86
C CYS A 236 -15.46 -3.46 -19.90
N VAL A 237 -15.28 -3.83 -18.63
CA VAL A 237 -14.55 -3.00 -17.66
C VAL A 237 -13.10 -3.42 -17.69
N THR A 238 -12.27 -2.64 -18.38
CA THR A 238 -10.81 -2.72 -18.32
C THR A 238 -10.35 -1.98 -17.07
N LEU A 239 -9.59 -2.65 -16.21
CA LEU A 239 -8.82 -2.03 -15.12
C LEU A 239 -7.50 -1.48 -15.66
#